data_AF-A0A6N7UUS2-F1
#
_entry.id   AF-A0A6N7UUS2-F1
#
_cell.length_a   1.000
_cell.length_b   1.000
_cell.length_c   1.000
_cell.angle_alpha   90.00
_cell.angle_beta   90.00
_cell.angle_gamma   90.00
#
_symmetry.space_group_name_H-M   'P 1'
#
loop_
_entity.id
_entity.type
_entity.pdbx_description
1 polymer ?
#
loop_
_entity_poly.entity_id
_entity_poly.type
_entity_poly.pdbx_seq_one_letter_code
_entity_poly.pdbx_strand_id
1 'polypeptide(L)'
;MTPTLLEKNAPEPDPVDEAITALTAAARGQRIIGAGTANEHSVPTNFAGTLSRILASVAANVGGIEALLQGRPESWEADYVCQLLRSTVGENEEYGTAEGFVDSWG
;
A
#
# COMPACT_ATOMS: atom_id res chain seq x y z
N MET A 1 23.37 -21.22 -26.06
CA MET A 1 23.89 -21.10 -24.68
C MET A 1 22.80 -21.57 -23.76
N THR A 2 23.02 -22.69 -23.07
CA THR A 2 22.08 -23.23 -22.09
C THR A 2 22.38 -22.55 -20.75
N PRO A 3 21.45 -21.81 -20.12
CA PRO A 3 21.71 -21.27 -18.79
C PRO A 3 22.00 -22.42 -17.83
N THR A 4 23.15 -22.33 -17.16
CA THR A 4 23.62 -23.32 -16.17
C THR A 4 22.66 -23.39 -14.99
N LEU A 5 22.40 -24.60 -14.48
CA LEU A 5 21.52 -24.91 -13.35
C LEU A 5 21.76 -24.12 -12.04
N LEU A 6 22.80 -23.28 -11.98
CA LEU A 6 23.13 -22.41 -10.84
C LEU A 6 22.25 -21.14 -10.78
N GLU A 7 21.70 -20.65 -11.90
CA GLU A 7 20.76 -19.50 -11.88
C GLU A 7 19.37 -19.86 -11.32
N LYS A 8 19.04 -21.15 -11.24
CA LYS A 8 17.69 -21.62 -10.89
C LYS A 8 17.41 -21.71 -9.38
N ASN A 9 18.39 -21.35 -8.55
CA ASN A 9 18.35 -21.50 -7.09
C ASN A 9 18.65 -20.20 -6.33
N ALA A 10 18.57 -19.03 -6.97
CA ALA A 10 18.54 -17.79 -6.20
C ALA A 10 17.29 -17.84 -5.29
N PRO A 11 17.43 -17.61 -3.96
CA PRO A 11 16.26 -17.54 -3.10
C PRO A 11 15.34 -16.45 -3.66
N GLU A 12 14.06 -16.76 -3.74
CA GLU A 12 13.04 -15.77 -4.08
C GLU A 12 13.19 -14.60 -3.09
N PRO A 13 13.21 -13.35 -3.58
CA PRO A 13 13.31 -12.19 -2.70
C PRO A 13 12.20 -12.24 -1.64
N ASP A 14 12.56 -11.94 -0.38
CA ASP A 14 11.59 -11.88 0.71
C ASP A 14 10.56 -10.78 0.39
N PRO A 15 9.26 -11.10 0.30
CA PRO A 15 8.22 -10.10 0.02
C PRO A 15 8.22 -8.95 1.02
N VAL A 16 8.68 -9.17 2.26
CA VAL A 16 8.82 -8.10 3.26
C VAL A 16 9.95 -7.14 2.87
N ASP A 17 11.09 -7.64 2.42
CA ASP A 17 12.22 -6.81 1.96
C ASP A 17 11.86 -6.01 0.71
N GLU A 18 11.10 -6.61 -0.21
CA GLU A 18 10.58 -5.91 -1.38
C GLU A 18 9.62 -4.79 -0.98
N ALA A 19 8.70 -5.05 -0.05
CA ALA A 19 7.77 -4.06 0.47
C ALA A 19 8.51 -2.91 1.18
N ILE A 20 9.51 -3.21 2.01
CA ILE A 20 10.34 -2.19 2.67
C ILE A 20 11.06 -1.34 1.63
N THR A 21 11.63 -1.96 0.60
CA THR A 21 12.35 -1.26 -0.48
C THR A 21 11.41 -0.32 -1.24
N ALA A 22 10.24 -0.82 -1.67
CA ALA A 22 9.26 -0.04 -2.40
C ALA A 22 8.69 1.12 -1.57
N LEU A 23 8.32 0.88 -0.32
CA LEU A 23 7.80 1.90 0.59
C LEU A 23 8.87 2.96 0.93
N THR A 24 10.13 2.55 1.06
CA THR A 24 11.25 3.49 1.25
C THR A 24 11.42 4.40 0.04
N ALA A 25 11.34 3.85 -1.17
CA ALA A 25 11.38 4.65 -2.39
C ALA A 25 10.20 5.63 -2.46
N ALA A 26 8.99 5.18 -2.13
CA ALA A 26 7.81 6.03 -2.08
C ALA A 26 7.95 7.17 -1.05
N ALA A 27 8.49 6.89 0.13
CA ALA A 27 8.71 7.88 1.19
C ALA A 27 9.74 8.97 0.80
N ARG A 28 10.74 8.61 -0.01
CA ARG A 28 11.75 9.54 -0.52
C ARG A 28 11.27 10.37 -1.72
N GLY A 29 10.13 10.00 -2.30
CA GLY A 29 9.56 10.68 -3.45
C GLY A 29 9.23 12.15 -3.19
N GLN A 30 9.10 12.88 -4.30
CA GLN A 30 8.59 14.25 -4.31
C GLN A 30 7.32 14.30 -5.17
N ARG A 31 6.45 15.26 -4.87
CA ARG A 31 5.27 15.58 -5.67
C ARG A 31 5.27 17.06 -6.05
N ILE A 32 4.74 17.36 -7.23
CA ILE A 32 4.59 18.74 -7.70
C ILE A 32 3.24 19.28 -7.26
N ILE A 33 3.24 20.50 -6.74
CA ILE A 33 2.04 21.27 -6.37
C ILE A 33 1.91 22.44 -7.32
N GLY A 34 0.69 22.67 -7.82
CA GLY A 34 0.42 23.78 -8.73
C GLY A 34 1.06 23.59 -10.12
N ALA A 35 1.17 22.34 -10.59
CA ALA A 35 1.74 22.03 -11.90
C ALA A 35 1.10 22.88 -13.02
N GLY A 36 1.91 23.53 -13.84
CA GLY A 36 1.46 24.42 -14.91
C GLY A 36 0.99 25.80 -14.45
N THR A 37 1.23 26.18 -13.19
CA THR A 37 0.85 27.50 -12.63
C THR A 37 2.09 28.29 -12.19
N ALA A 38 1.93 29.60 -11.94
CA ALA A 38 3.01 30.43 -11.39
C ALA A 38 3.49 30.01 -9.99
N ASN A 39 2.73 29.17 -9.29
CA ASN A 39 3.05 28.65 -7.96
C ASN A 39 3.61 27.22 -8.01
N GLU A 40 4.07 26.74 -9.16
CA GLU A 40 4.63 25.39 -9.29
C GLU A 40 5.85 25.20 -8.37
N HIS A 41 5.79 24.20 -7.49
CA HIS A 41 6.92 23.81 -6.67
C HIS A 41 6.86 22.33 -6.27
N SER A 42 8.03 21.78 -5.95
CA SER A 42 8.18 20.39 -5.49
C SER A 42 8.14 20.32 -3.97
N VAL A 43 7.41 19.34 -3.43
CA VAL A 43 7.33 19.06 -1.99
C VAL A 43 7.47 17.55 -1.75
N PRO A 44 7.81 17.12 -0.52
CA PRO A 44 7.81 15.70 -0.18
C PRO A 44 6.46 15.02 -0.44
N THR A 45 6.49 13.75 -0.84
CA THR A 45 5.30 12.92 -0.98
C THR A 45 4.51 12.86 0.33
N ASN A 46 3.18 12.87 0.25
CA ASN A 46 2.31 12.57 1.38
C ASN A 46 2.36 11.06 1.68
N PHE A 47 3.42 10.62 2.36
CA PHE A 47 3.63 9.20 2.62
C PHE A 47 2.50 8.59 3.48
N ALA A 48 1.93 9.35 4.42
CA ALA A 48 0.81 8.88 5.21
C ALA A 48 -0.40 8.53 4.33
N GLY A 49 -0.76 9.40 3.38
CA GLY A 49 -1.81 9.11 2.40
C GLY A 49 -1.47 7.92 1.50
N THR A 50 -0.22 7.82 1.04
CA THR A 50 0.26 6.68 0.26
C THR A 50 0.13 5.36 1.02
N LEU A 51 0.60 5.30 2.27
CA LEU A 51 0.53 4.10 3.09
C LEU A 51 -0.92 3.69 3.38
N SER A 52 -1.78 4.66 3.68
CA SER A 52 -3.22 4.43 3.91
C SER A 52 -3.88 3.76 2.71
N ARG A 53 -3.60 4.27 1.50
CA ARG A 53 -4.08 3.67 0.24
C ARG A 53 -3.53 2.25 0.04
N ILE A 54 -2.24 2.04 0.27
CA ILE A 54 -1.60 0.73 0.12
C ILE A 54 -2.26 -0.30 1.04
N LEU A 55 -2.43 0.03 2.32
CA LEU A 55 -3.09 -0.86 3.28
C LEU A 55 -4.54 -1.15 2.88
N ALA A 56 -5.29 -0.15 2.39
CA ALA A 56 -6.66 -0.35 1.95
C ALA A 56 -6.73 -1.30 0.73
N SER A 57 -5.83 -1.14 -0.24
CA SER A 57 -5.74 -2.05 -1.39
C SER A 57 -5.34 -3.47 -0.97
N VAL A 58 -4.39 -3.62 -0.04
CA VAL A 58 -4.02 -4.94 0.50
C VAL A 58 -5.20 -5.59 1.21
N ALA A 59 -5.91 -4.84 2.07
CA ALA A 59 -7.12 -5.33 2.74
C ALA A 59 -8.17 -5.82 1.73
N ALA A 60 -8.47 -5.04 0.69
CA ALA A 60 -9.39 -5.43 -0.37
C ALA A 60 -8.95 -6.73 -1.08
N ASN A 61 -7.65 -6.85 -1.40
CA ASN A 61 -7.11 -8.02 -2.09
C ASN A 61 -7.16 -9.30 -1.25
N VAL A 62 -7.06 -9.20 0.07
CA VAL A 62 -7.11 -10.37 0.98
C VAL A 62 -8.52 -10.66 1.53
N GLY A 63 -9.53 -9.88 1.12
CA GLY A 63 -10.93 -10.13 1.47
C GLY A 63 -11.49 -9.28 2.62
N GLY A 64 -10.80 -8.21 3.03
CA GLY A 64 -11.30 -7.23 4.00
C GLY A 64 -10.31 -6.90 5.12
N ILE A 65 -10.70 -5.94 5.96
CA ILE A 65 -9.91 -5.52 7.14
C ILE A 65 -9.78 -6.69 8.12
N GLU A 66 -10.86 -7.41 8.36
CA GLU A 66 -10.92 -8.54 9.28
C GLU A 66 -9.97 -9.64 8.83
N ALA A 67 -9.97 -9.97 7.52
CA ALA A 67 -9.09 -10.97 6.92
C ALA A 67 -7.62 -10.58 7.05
N LEU A 68 -7.29 -9.32 6.80
CA LEU A 68 -5.94 -8.77 6.94
C LEU A 68 -5.38 -8.90 8.38
N LEU A 69 -6.24 -8.78 9.39
CA LEU A 69 -5.84 -8.72 10.80
C LEU A 69 -5.93 -10.06 11.56
N GLN A 70 -6.30 -11.16 10.88
CA GLN A 70 -6.55 -12.47 11.53
C GLN A 70 -5.35 -13.05 12.29
N GLY A 71 -4.11 -12.68 11.95
CA GLY A 71 -2.91 -13.23 12.58
C GLY A 71 -2.79 -12.91 14.07
N ARG A 72 -3.23 -11.71 14.49
CA ARG A 72 -3.23 -11.26 15.90
C ARG A 72 -4.21 -10.08 16.09
N PRO A 73 -5.53 -10.32 16.04
CA PRO A 73 -6.51 -9.24 16.06
C PRO A 73 -6.50 -8.41 17.35
N GLU A 74 -6.16 -9.01 18.49
CA GLU A 74 -6.07 -8.35 19.81
C GLU A 74 -4.78 -7.53 20.01
N SER A 75 -4.04 -7.28 18.93
CA SER A 75 -2.80 -6.52 19.00
C SER A 75 -3.06 -5.03 18.93
N TRP A 76 -2.29 -4.26 19.70
CA TRP A 76 -2.31 -2.80 19.58
C TRP A 76 -1.95 -2.35 18.16
N GLU A 77 -1.11 -3.11 17.43
CA GLU A 77 -0.81 -2.87 16.03
C GLU A 77 -2.05 -3.03 15.14
N ALA A 78 -2.79 -4.12 15.31
CA ALA A 78 -4.03 -4.37 14.58
C ALA A 78 -5.08 -3.30 14.87
N ASP A 79 -5.19 -2.82 16.10
CA ASP A 79 -6.10 -1.73 16.47
C ASP A 79 -5.80 -0.45 15.67
N TYR A 80 -4.52 -0.04 15.58
CA TYR A 80 -4.15 1.14 14.80
C TYR A 80 -4.36 0.96 13.30
N VAL A 81 -4.02 -0.22 12.75
CA VAL A 81 -4.25 -0.51 11.33
C VAL A 81 -5.76 -0.52 11.02
N CYS A 82 -6.58 -1.11 11.89
CA CYS A 82 -8.03 -1.11 11.76
C CYS A 82 -8.60 0.32 11.78
N GLN A 83 -8.17 1.14 12.75
CA GLN A 83 -8.58 2.54 12.85
C GLN A 83 -8.20 3.34 11.60
N LEU A 84 -6.96 3.19 11.13
CA LEU A 84 -6.47 3.85 9.91
C LEU A 84 -7.31 3.45 8.69
N LEU A 85 -7.55 2.15 8.51
CA LEU A 85 -8.30 1.63 7.38
C LEU A 85 -9.75 2.12 7.40
N ARG A 86 -10.45 2.01 8.53
CA ARG A 86 -11.83 2.51 8.67
C ARG A 86 -11.94 4.01 8.39
N SER A 87 -10.95 4.79 8.82
CA SER A 87 -10.91 6.23 8.51
C SER A 87 -10.63 6.55 7.03
N THR A 88 -9.97 5.64 6.32
CA THR A 88 -9.59 5.79 4.91
C THR A 88 -10.67 5.32 3.95
N VAL A 89 -11.34 4.21 4.26
CA VAL A 89 -12.32 3.56 3.37
C VAL A 89 -13.76 3.97 3.67
N GLY A 90 -14.02 4.57 4.84
CA GLY A 90 -15.36 4.85 5.35
C GLY A 90 -16.01 3.62 5.99
N GLU A 91 -17.11 3.81 6.73
CA GLU A 91 -17.80 2.72 7.46
C GLU A 91 -18.62 1.79 6.54
N ASN A 92 -18.69 2.07 5.23
CA ASN A 92 -19.47 1.27 4.29
C ASN A 92 -18.60 0.15 3.69
N GLU A 93 -18.67 -1.02 4.31
CA GLU A 93 -18.09 -2.30 3.85
C GLU A 93 -18.85 -2.87 2.63
N GLU A 94 -19.10 -2.06 1.60
CA GLU A 94 -19.61 -2.61 0.34
C GLU A 94 -18.42 -3.19 -0.43
N TYR A 95 -18.20 -4.50 -0.27
CA TYR A 95 -17.17 -5.28 -0.95
C TYR A 95 -17.42 -5.35 -2.47
N GLY A 96 -17.18 -4.23 -3.15
CA GLY A 96 -16.91 -4.23 -4.58
C GLY A 96 -15.52 -4.82 -4.82
N THR A 97 -15.37 -5.57 -5.90
CA THR A 97 -14.08 -6.13 -6.36
C THR A 97 -12.98 -5.05 -6.37
N ALA A 98 -11.71 -5.47 -6.26
CA ALA A 98 -10.53 -4.58 -6.17
C ALA A 98 -10.50 -3.46 -7.22
N GLU A 99 -11.17 -3.63 -8.37
CA GLU A 99 -11.30 -2.60 -9.41
C GLU A 99 -12.25 -1.45 -9.04
N GLY A 100 -13.39 -1.72 -8.37
CA GLY A 100 -14.36 -0.69 -8.00
C GLY A 100 -13.87 0.23 -6.87
N PHE A 101 -13.02 -0.29 -5.98
CA PHE A 101 -12.47 0.48 -4.85
C PHE A 101 -11.35 1.45 -5.29
N VAL A 102 -10.58 1.09 -6.32
CA VAL A 102 -9.49 1.92 -6.86
C VAL A 102 -10.03 3.08 -7.71
N ASP A 103 -11.15 2.89 -8.40
CA ASP A 103 -11.77 3.89 -9.29
C ASP A 103 -12.46 5.04 -8.54
N SER A 104 -12.80 4.89 -7.25
CA SER A 104 -13.35 5.97 -6.42
C SER A 104 -12.34 7.10 -6.14
N TRP A 105 -11.07 6.91 -6.50
CA TRP A 105 -9.97 7.85 -6.23
C TRP A 105 -9.33 8.41 -7.52
N GLY A 106 -10.04 8.35 -8.65
CA GLY A 106 -9.66 8.96 -9.93
C GLY A 106 -9.73 10.48 -9.95
#